data_AF-A0ABD6ERD8-F1
#
_entry.id   AF-A0ABD6ERD8-F1
#
_cell.length_a   1.000
_cell.length_b   1.000
_cell.length_c   1.000
_cell.angle_alpha   90.00
_cell.angle_beta   90.00
_cell.angle_gamma   90.00
#
_symmetry.space_group_name_H-M   'P 1'
#
loop_
_entity.id
_entity.type
_entity.pdbx_description
1 polymer ?
#
loop_
_entity_poly.entity_id
_entity_poly.type
_entity_poly.pdbx_seq_one_letter_code
_entity_poly.pdbx_strand_id
1 'polypeptide(L)'
;MDIFMRIFGILSRQLETLEQKLVRFSVYSLEDLSLYYSREFNCRTFRSMAVQRDGTTVVCATVNKGRDRLEVISLEERRLRCSFRPKSNKKQKKDVLIRRLISMPNNSSFVIIMESESRGSLWSIKTKRMLRQFPTFSGIISPNGALGIYLSPKGGLHIIDMKNGSVIRTLIDKVAEVVNDTKICFTPSGEHILYFNSNQQTLNAFRVSDGTHIGTLRPHASLTCWTCDKKNNSVVIGCQDGSIITTILCDEKSRYDTLKVVALLPSRRYLAKHLNIDVPDFPASPGSNLMNLGAVTTAVSKFKQLLSSDQKCQS
;
A
#
# COMPACT_ATOMS: atom_id res chain seq x y z
N MET A 1 23.21 1.79 19.37
CA MET A 1 21.95 2.55 19.34
C MET A 1 21.56 2.69 17.89
N ASP A 2 20.77 1.74 17.38
CA ASP A 2 20.39 1.71 15.97
C ASP A 2 19.33 2.77 15.71
N ILE A 3 19.80 3.96 15.33
CA ILE A 3 18.97 4.95 14.65
C ILE A 3 18.57 4.27 13.36
N PHE A 4 17.30 3.86 13.25
CA PHE A 4 16.74 3.38 11.99
C PHE A 4 16.94 4.47 10.94
N MET A 5 17.99 4.35 10.13
CA MET A 5 18.27 5.26 9.03
C MET A 5 17.04 5.28 8.14
N ARG A 6 16.36 6.42 8.10
CA ARG A 6 15.20 6.58 7.24
C ARG A 6 15.73 6.77 5.82
N ILE A 7 15.41 5.83 4.94
CA ILE A 7 15.86 5.84 3.55
C ILE A 7 14.66 5.78 2.62
N PHE A 8 14.80 6.38 1.44
CA PHE A 8 13.81 6.28 0.37
C PHE A 8 14.48 5.93 -0.95
N GLY A 9 13.82 5.09 -1.74
CA GLY A 9 14.32 4.61 -3.03
C GLY A 9 13.59 5.28 -4.19
N ILE A 10 14.36 5.80 -5.15
CA ILE A 10 13.89 6.31 -6.42
C ILE A 10 14.28 5.32 -7.51
N LEU A 11 13.29 4.90 -8.28
CA LEU A 11 13.50 4.12 -9.49
C LEU A 11 13.35 5.05 -10.69
N SER A 12 14.45 5.36 -11.37
CA SER A 12 14.46 6.18 -12.57
C SER A 12 14.68 5.32 -13.82
N ARG A 13 13.94 5.61 -14.88
CA ARG A 13 14.20 5.08 -16.22
C ARG A 13 15.09 6.09 -16.94
N GLN A 14 16.32 5.71 -17.22
CA GLN A 14 17.35 6.64 -17.69
C GLN A 14 17.54 6.59 -19.21
N LEU A 15 17.39 5.41 -19.83
CA LEU A 15 17.47 5.24 -21.28
C LEU A 15 16.43 4.24 -21.74
N GLU A 16 15.70 4.57 -22.80
CA GLU A 16 14.66 3.73 -23.38
C GLU A 16 14.88 3.62 -24.89
N THR A 17 15.85 2.80 -25.31
CA THR A 17 16.03 2.46 -26.72
C THR A 17 15.31 1.15 -27.06
N LEU A 18 15.09 0.87 -28.34
CA LEU A 18 14.46 -0.37 -28.80
C LEU A 18 15.28 -1.62 -28.40
N GLU A 19 16.59 -1.47 -28.20
CA GLU A 19 17.52 -2.56 -27.90
C GLU A 19 17.83 -2.71 -26.41
N GLN A 20 17.91 -1.62 -25.64
CA GLN A 20 18.29 -1.64 -24.23
C GLN A 20 17.50 -0.60 -23.41
N LYS A 21 16.96 -1.04 -22.27
CA LYS A 21 16.40 -0.14 -21.25
C LYS A 21 17.33 -0.11 -20.03
N LEU A 22 17.79 1.09 -19.69
CA LEU A 22 18.58 1.32 -18.50
C LEU A 22 17.65 1.83 -17.40
N VAL A 23 17.51 1.04 -16.34
CA VAL A 23 16.78 1.43 -15.14
C VAL A 23 17.77 1.60 -14.01
N ARG A 24 17.78 2.77 -13.39
CA ARG A 24 18.62 3.07 -12.23
C ARG A 24 17.75 3.06 -10.98
N PHE A 25 18.21 2.33 -9.97
CA PHE A 25 17.63 2.35 -8.63
C PHE A 25 18.61 3.05 -7.70
N SER A 26 18.21 4.22 -7.22
CA SER A 26 18.98 5.04 -6.29
C SER A 26 18.24 5.10 -4.97
N VAL A 27 18.95 4.90 -3.86
CA VAL A 27 18.44 5.03 -2.50
C VAL A 27 19.15 6.19 -1.85
N TYR A 28 18.37 7.07 -1.23
CA TYR A 28 18.83 8.27 -0.57
C TYR A 28 18.52 8.22 0.93
N SER A 29 19.37 8.84 1.74
CA SER A 29 19.05 9.14 3.14
C SER A 29 17.97 10.20 3.21
N LEU A 30 17.00 10.07 4.11
CA LEU A 30 15.99 11.12 4.35
C LEU A 30 16.53 12.30 5.15
N GLU A 31 17.60 12.11 5.92
CA GLU A 31 18.16 13.16 6.79
C GLU A 31 18.91 14.20 5.95
N ASP A 32 19.80 13.75 5.07
CA ASP A 32 20.70 14.63 4.31
C ASP A 32 20.49 14.58 2.79
N LEU A 33 19.53 13.77 2.31
CA LEU A 33 19.35 13.48 0.87
C LEU A 33 20.61 12.91 0.19
N SER A 34 21.58 12.43 0.97
CA SER A 34 22.81 11.84 0.48
C SER A 34 22.54 10.49 -0.19
N LEU A 35 23.26 10.20 -1.28
CA LEU A 35 23.12 8.95 -2.02
C LEU A 35 23.68 7.79 -1.19
N TYR A 36 22.80 6.92 -0.72
CA TYR A 36 23.14 5.76 0.10
C TYR A 36 23.54 4.55 -0.74
N TYR A 37 22.81 4.30 -1.83
CA TYR A 37 23.05 3.17 -2.74
C TYR A 37 22.58 3.55 -4.13
N SER A 38 23.31 3.18 -5.18
CA SER A 38 22.85 3.34 -6.55
C SER A 38 23.24 2.11 -7.36
N ARG A 39 22.31 1.64 -8.18
CA ARG A 39 22.58 0.55 -9.11
C ARG A 39 21.81 0.70 -10.40
N GLU A 40 22.51 0.38 -11.48
CA GLU A 40 21.93 0.29 -12.81
C GLU A 40 21.61 -1.16 -13.16
N PHE A 41 20.42 -1.36 -13.72
CA PHE A 41 19.97 -2.62 -14.27
C PHE A 41 19.90 -2.50 -15.79
N ASN A 42 20.79 -3.22 -16.46
CA ASN A 42 20.69 -3.45 -17.90
C ASN A 42 19.60 -4.49 -18.13
N CYS A 43 18.42 -4.05 -18.54
CA CYS A 43 17.30 -4.95 -18.80
C CYS A 43 16.52 -4.55 -20.06
N ARG A 44 15.90 -5.53 -20.72
CA ARG A 44 15.03 -5.22 -21.87
C ARG A 44 13.71 -4.63 -21.39
N THR A 45 13.23 -5.09 -20.25
CA THR A 45 11.99 -4.64 -19.64
C THR A 45 12.09 -4.77 -18.13
N PHE A 46 11.74 -3.70 -17.43
CA PHE A 46 11.56 -3.72 -15.98
C PHE A 46 10.10 -4.05 -15.66
N ARG A 47 9.84 -5.04 -14.81
CA ARG A 47 8.47 -5.48 -14.48
C ARG A 47 7.96 -4.79 -13.23
N SER A 48 8.60 -5.07 -12.10
CA SER A 48 8.09 -4.67 -10.79
C SER A 48 9.21 -4.77 -9.76
N MET A 49 9.07 -4.01 -8.68
CA MET A 49 9.95 -4.06 -7.52
C MET A 49 9.10 -4.03 -6.26
N ALA A 50 9.49 -4.84 -5.28
CA ALA A 50 8.84 -4.93 -3.99
C ALA A 50 9.88 -4.80 -2.87
N VAL A 51 9.59 -3.93 -1.91
CA VAL A 51 10.37 -3.81 -0.67
C VAL A 51 9.76 -4.76 0.35
N GLN A 52 10.58 -5.57 0.99
CA GLN A 52 10.11 -6.54 1.97
C GLN A 52 9.88 -5.90 3.33
N ARG A 53 9.27 -6.66 4.25
CA ARG A 53 8.89 -6.19 5.59
C ARG A 53 10.03 -5.51 6.34
N ASP A 54 11.25 -6.04 6.23
CA ASP A 54 12.43 -5.54 6.95
C ASP A 54 12.85 -4.14 6.48
N GLY A 55 12.33 -3.65 5.35
CA GLY A 55 12.69 -2.35 4.77
C GLY A 55 14.08 -2.32 4.11
N THR A 56 14.92 -3.30 4.41
CA THR A 56 16.31 -3.38 3.92
C THR A 56 16.48 -4.31 2.74
N THR A 57 15.58 -5.28 2.56
CA THR A 57 15.62 -6.22 1.44
C THR A 57 14.66 -5.76 0.34
N VAL A 58 15.21 -5.62 -0.88
CA VAL A 58 14.47 -5.19 -2.06
C VAL A 58 14.54 -6.27 -3.11
N VAL A 59 13.40 -6.63 -3.69
CA VAL A 59 13.30 -7.63 -4.75
C VAL A 59 12.85 -6.96 -6.03
N CYS A 60 13.65 -7.12 -7.07
CA CYS A 60 13.45 -6.55 -8.39
C CYS A 60 13.19 -7.66 -9.40
N ALA A 61 12.21 -7.48 -10.27
CA ALA A 61 11.93 -8.34 -11.41
C ALA A 61 12.32 -7.66 -12.72
N THR A 62 13.32 -8.23 -13.40
CA THR A 62 13.82 -7.75 -14.69
C THR A 62 13.71 -8.84 -15.77
N VAL A 63 13.48 -8.42 -17.01
CA VAL A 63 13.49 -9.32 -18.17
C VAL A 63 14.82 -9.18 -18.88
N ASN A 64 15.66 -10.22 -18.78
CA ASN A 64 16.98 -10.26 -19.40
C ASN A 64 17.04 -11.38 -20.44
N LYS A 65 17.40 -11.01 -21.68
CA LYS A 65 17.45 -11.94 -22.84
C LYS A 65 16.12 -12.70 -23.04
N GLY A 66 14.99 -12.02 -22.84
CA GLY A 66 13.64 -12.57 -23.01
C GLY A 66 13.15 -13.50 -21.89
N ARG A 67 13.90 -13.62 -20.79
CA ARG A 67 13.51 -14.43 -19.62
C ARG A 67 13.46 -13.60 -18.36
N ASP A 68 12.49 -13.90 -17.51
CA ASP A 68 12.29 -13.18 -16.26
C ASP A 68 13.31 -13.64 -15.21
N ARG A 69 13.91 -12.67 -14.52
CA ARG A 69 14.86 -12.86 -13.42
C ARG A 69 14.40 -12.07 -12.21
N LEU A 70 14.57 -12.69 -11.04
CA LEU A 70 14.46 -12.03 -9.77
C LEU A 70 15.85 -11.70 -9.24
N GLU A 71 16.05 -10.44 -8.89
CA GLU A 71 17.26 -9.91 -8.28
C GLU A 71 16.91 -9.41 -6.88
N VAL A 72 17.56 -9.99 -5.87
CA VAL A 72 17.37 -9.63 -4.47
C VAL A 72 18.57 -8.83 -4.01
N ILE A 73 18.30 -7.64 -3.52
CA ILE A 73 19.29 -6.66 -3.08
C ILE A 73 19.11 -6.48 -1.58
N SER A 74 20.22 -6.56 -0.85
CA SER A 74 20.27 -6.16 0.55
C SER A 74 20.85 -4.76 0.62
N LEU A 75 20.08 -3.81 1.16
CA LEU A 75 20.52 -2.44 1.39
C LEU A 75 21.47 -2.34 2.57
N GLU A 76 21.33 -3.21 3.59
CA GLU A 76 22.29 -3.32 4.71
C GLU A 76 23.70 -3.67 4.20
N GLU A 77 23.79 -4.68 3.33
CA GLU A 77 25.06 -5.15 2.79
C GLU A 77 25.48 -4.37 1.52
N ARG A 78 24.63 -3.44 1.06
CA ARG A 78 24.79 -2.67 -0.19
C ARG A 78 25.19 -3.52 -1.40
N ARG A 79 24.66 -4.75 -1.50
CA ARG A 79 25.03 -5.70 -2.57
C ARG A 79 23.86 -6.54 -3.05
N LEU A 80 24.04 -7.14 -4.23
CA LEU A 80 23.16 -8.21 -4.71
C LEU A 80 23.37 -9.45 -3.84
N ARG A 81 22.33 -9.89 -3.13
CA ARG A 81 22.39 -11.18 -2.42
C ARG A 81 22.23 -12.34 -3.37
N CYS A 82 21.24 -12.28 -4.25
CA CYS A 82 21.04 -13.34 -5.22
C CYS A 82 20.34 -12.87 -6.48
N SER A 83 20.62 -13.56 -7.58
CA SER A 83 19.79 -13.53 -8.79
C SER A 83 19.35 -14.97 -9.08
N PHE A 84 18.07 -15.17 -9.32
CA PHE A 84 17.55 -16.48 -9.73
C PHE A 84 16.39 -16.34 -10.71
N ARG A 85 16.14 -17.42 -11.46
CA ARG A 85 15.04 -17.50 -12.42
C ARG A 85 13.88 -18.27 -11.78
N PRO A 86 12.68 -17.68 -11.66
CA PRO A 86 11.54 -18.43 -11.17
C PRO A 86 11.08 -19.43 -12.23
N LYS A 87 11.25 -20.72 -11.93
CA LYS A 87 10.77 -21.84 -12.75
C LYS A 87 9.62 -22.53 -12.04
N SER A 88 8.57 -22.86 -12.80
CA SER A 88 7.48 -23.66 -12.25
C SER A 88 7.98 -25.07 -11.90
N ASN A 89 7.36 -25.69 -10.89
CA ASN A 89 7.70 -27.04 -10.46
C ASN A 89 6.65 -28.04 -10.96
N LYS A 90 7.11 -29.26 -11.26
CA LYS A 90 6.42 -30.44 -11.84
C LYS A 90 6.47 -30.53 -13.37
N LYS A 91 7.47 -31.30 -13.83
CA LYS A 91 7.61 -31.96 -15.15
C LYS A 91 7.78 -31.09 -16.41
N GLN A 92 7.23 -29.88 -16.47
CA GLN A 92 7.49 -28.93 -17.54
C GLN A 92 8.18 -27.70 -16.96
N LYS A 93 9.49 -27.52 -17.23
CA LYS A 93 10.28 -26.36 -16.79
C LYS A 93 9.86 -25.10 -17.57
N LYS A 94 8.60 -24.69 -17.42
CA LYS A 94 8.11 -23.43 -17.97
C LYS A 94 8.57 -22.28 -17.08
N ASP A 95 9.15 -21.26 -17.70
CA ASP A 95 9.54 -20.03 -17.01
C ASP A 95 8.25 -19.34 -16.53
N VAL A 96 8.26 -18.92 -15.26
CA VAL A 96 7.13 -18.18 -14.67
C VAL A 96 7.21 -16.74 -15.14
N LEU A 97 6.15 -16.28 -15.81
CA LEU A 97 6.03 -14.89 -16.23
C LEU A 97 5.72 -14.01 -15.02
N ILE A 98 6.52 -12.98 -14.78
CA ILE A 98 6.36 -12.05 -13.66
C ILE A 98 5.58 -10.83 -14.15
N ARG A 99 4.33 -10.69 -13.70
CA ARG A 99 3.54 -9.46 -13.92
C ARG A 99 3.77 -8.45 -12.80
N ARG A 100 3.70 -8.90 -11.54
CA ARG A 100 3.83 -8.04 -10.36
C ARG A 100 4.50 -8.80 -9.21
N LEU A 101 5.26 -8.08 -8.39
CA LEU A 101 5.79 -8.60 -7.14
C LEU A 101 5.03 -8.02 -5.95
N ILE A 102 4.80 -8.86 -4.95
CA ILE A 102 4.18 -8.48 -3.69
C ILE A 102 5.06 -8.99 -2.56
N SER A 103 5.41 -8.12 -1.64
CA SER A 103 6.12 -8.49 -0.43
C SER A 103 5.19 -9.16 0.56
N MET A 104 5.69 -10.17 1.26
CA MET A 104 4.95 -10.80 2.34
C MET A 104 5.05 -9.94 3.61
N PRO A 105 3.91 -9.51 4.19
CA PRO A 105 3.93 -8.62 5.36
C PRO A 105 4.32 -9.33 6.65
N ASN A 106 4.19 -10.66 6.72
CA ASN A 106 4.58 -11.45 7.88
C ASN A 106 6.07 -11.85 7.89
N ASN A 107 6.68 -12.04 6.71
CA ASN A 107 8.01 -12.62 6.60
C ASN A 107 8.78 -12.04 5.41
N SER A 108 9.93 -11.46 5.68
CA SER A 108 10.84 -10.93 4.67
C SER A 108 11.59 -12.00 3.88
N SER A 109 11.60 -13.26 4.28
CA SER A 109 12.23 -14.31 3.45
C SER A 109 11.36 -14.74 2.27
N PHE A 110 10.11 -14.27 2.20
CA PHE A 110 9.13 -14.70 1.22
C PHE A 110 8.67 -13.55 0.31
N VAL A 111 8.37 -13.90 -0.94
CA VAL A 111 7.82 -13.00 -1.96
C VAL A 111 6.72 -13.72 -2.70
N ILE A 112 5.65 -13.01 -3.03
CA ILE A 112 4.65 -13.50 -3.96
C ILE A 112 4.92 -12.93 -5.34
N ILE A 113 5.00 -13.84 -6.30
CA ILE A 113 5.08 -13.53 -7.73
C ILE A 113 3.67 -13.67 -8.30
N MET A 114 3.16 -12.61 -8.92
CA MET A 114 1.91 -12.66 -9.67
C MET A 114 2.20 -13.07 -11.11
N GLU A 115 1.65 -14.20 -11.52
CA GLU A 115 1.80 -14.76 -12.87
C GLU A 115 0.75 -14.18 -13.82
N SER A 116 -0.46 -14.01 -13.30
CA SER A 116 -1.57 -13.31 -13.95
C SER A 116 -2.26 -12.41 -12.93
N GLU A 117 -3.39 -11.79 -13.30
CA GLU A 117 -4.17 -10.97 -12.37
C GLU A 117 -4.86 -11.78 -11.28
N SER A 118 -5.03 -13.08 -11.49
CA SER A 118 -5.76 -13.98 -10.59
C SER A 118 -4.94 -15.16 -10.10
N ARG A 119 -3.65 -15.25 -10.49
CA ARG A 119 -2.76 -16.34 -10.11
C ARG A 119 -1.46 -15.81 -9.55
N GLY A 120 -1.11 -16.29 -8.36
CA GLY A 120 0.16 -15.99 -7.70
C GLY A 120 0.92 -17.25 -7.31
N SER A 121 2.21 -17.13 -7.05
CA SER A 121 3.04 -18.17 -6.46
C SER A 121 3.90 -17.60 -5.34
N LEU A 122 3.99 -18.34 -4.22
CA LEU A 122 4.81 -18.00 -3.06
C LEU A 122 6.22 -18.57 -3.25
N TRP A 123 7.21 -17.70 -3.15
CA TRP A 123 8.62 -18.02 -3.34
C TRP A 123 9.42 -17.74 -2.09
N SER A 124 10.34 -18.66 -1.78
CA SER A 124 11.37 -18.40 -0.76
C SER A 124 12.63 -17.86 -1.41
N ILE A 125 13.08 -16.71 -0.91
CA ILE A 125 14.33 -16.08 -1.35
C ILE A 125 15.55 -16.92 -0.95
N LYS A 126 15.53 -17.46 0.28
CA LYS A 126 16.65 -18.24 0.83
C LYS A 126 16.88 -19.52 0.03
N THR A 127 15.81 -20.28 -0.24
CA THR A 127 15.91 -21.57 -0.94
C THR A 127 15.77 -21.45 -2.46
N LYS A 128 15.34 -20.29 -2.98
CA LYS A 128 15.11 -20.02 -4.41
C LYS A 128 14.12 -21.00 -5.05
N ARG A 129 13.16 -21.49 -4.25
CA ARG A 129 12.14 -22.46 -4.67
C ARG A 129 10.75 -21.90 -4.45
N MET A 130 9.84 -22.32 -5.34
CA MET A 130 8.41 -22.13 -5.16
C MET A 130 7.94 -23.02 -4.01
N LEU A 131 7.29 -22.43 -3.01
CA LEU A 131 6.69 -23.14 -1.88
C LEU A 131 5.25 -23.51 -2.17
N ARG A 132 4.48 -22.58 -2.76
CA ARG A 132 3.04 -22.72 -2.96
C ARG A 132 2.58 -21.98 -4.20
N GLN A 133 1.50 -22.44 -4.80
CA GLN A 133 0.78 -21.74 -5.86
C GLN A 133 -0.62 -21.37 -5.36
N PHE A 134 -1.05 -20.16 -5.71
CA PHE A 134 -2.37 -19.61 -5.44
C PHE A 134 -3.11 -19.47 -6.78
N PRO A 135 -3.99 -20.42 -7.13
CA PRO A 135 -4.70 -20.38 -8.40
C PRO A 135 -5.79 -19.29 -8.45
N THR A 136 -6.22 -18.81 -7.27
CA THR A 136 -7.30 -17.84 -7.08
C THR A 136 -6.82 -16.76 -6.10
N PHE A 137 -6.04 -15.79 -6.57
CA PHE A 137 -5.49 -14.70 -5.75
C PHE A 137 -5.25 -13.45 -6.60
N SER A 138 -5.71 -12.28 -6.15
CA SER A 138 -5.63 -11.02 -6.91
C SER A 138 -4.50 -10.08 -6.48
N GLY A 139 -3.63 -10.52 -5.57
CA GLY A 139 -2.45 -9.75 -5.20
C GLY A 139 -2.59 -8.84 -3.99
N ILE A 140 -3.71 -8.90 -3.27
CA ILE A 140 -3.97 -8.09 -2.08
C ILE A 140 -3.95 -9.01 -0.85
N ILE A 141 -3.14 -8.66 0.14
CA ILE A 141 -2.86 -9.46 1.33
C ILE A 141 -3.21 -8.65 2.57
N SER A 142 -3.73 -9.32 3.60
CA SER A 142 -3.96 -8.71 4.90
C SER A 142 -2.65 -8.31 5.59
N PRO A 143 -2.66 -7.31 6.49
CA PRO A 143 -1.46 -6.88 7.22
C PRO A 143 -0.77 -8.00 8.02
N ASN A 144 -1.54 -8.98 8.51
CA ASN A 144 -0.99 -10.16 9.20
C ASN A 144 -0.44 -11.25 8.25
N GLY A 145 -0.63 -11.13 6.94
CA GLY A 145 -0.15 -12.07 5.93
C GLY A 145 -0.88 -13.41 5.88
N ALA A 146 -1.96 -13.58 6.63
CA ALA A 146 -2.73 -14.82 6.70
C ALA A 146 -3.84 -14.90 5.65
N LEU A 147 -4.43 -13.75 5.28
CA LEU A 147 -5.56 -13.68 4.37
C LEU A 147 -5.16 -12.99 3.07
N GLY A 148 -5.78 -13.41 1.99
CA GLY A 148 -5.69 -12.77 0.69
C GLY A 148 -7.06 -12.43 0.16
N ILE A 149 -7.09 -11.66 -0.93
CA ILE A 149 -8.31 -11.40 -1.68
C ILE A 149 -8.22 -12.10 -3.03
N TYR A 150 -9.35 -12.61 -3.47
CA TYR A 150 -9.55 -13.09 -4.82
C TYR A 150 -10.71 -12.35 -5.48
N LEU A 151 -10.38 -11.65 -6.56
CA LEU A 151 -11.35 -11.10 -7.49
C LEU A 151 -11.57 -12.10 -8.62
N SER A 152 -12.79 -12.61 -8.71
CA SER A 152 -13.16 -13.50 -9.81
C SER A 152 -13.36 -12.68 -11.09
N PRO A 153 -12.79 -13.09 -12.24
CA PRO A 153 -13.03 -12.43 -13.52
C PRO A 153 -14.49 -12.54 -13.97
N LYS A 154 -15.27 -13.46 -13.38
CA LYS A 154 -16.72 -13.62 -13.63
C LYS A 154 -17.57 -12.80 -12.65
N GLY A 155 -16.97 -11.85 -11.94
CA GLY A 155 -17.59 -11.17 -10.82
C GLY A 155 -17.49 -11.97 -9.53
N GLY A 156 -17.57 -11.26 -8.41
CA GLY A 156 -17.48 -11.80 -7.06
C GLY A 156 -16.17 -11.46 -6.35
N LEU A 157 -16.31 -11.18 -5.06
CA LEU A 157 -15.22 -10.84 -4.16
C LEU A 157 -15.11 -11.90 -3.07
N HIS A 158 -13.95 -12.55 -2.98
CA HIS A 158 -13.71 -13.64 -2.05
C HIS A 158 -12.50 -13.37 -1.16
N ILE A 159 -12.58 -13.81 0.09
CA ILE A 159 -11.45 -13.87 1.03
C ILE A 159 -10.86 -15.28 0.94
N ILE A 160 -9.55 -15.36 0.78
CA ILE A 160 -8.81 -16.63 0.71
C ILE A 160 -7.86 -16.79 1.90
N ASP A 161 -7.64 -18.03 2.30
CA ASP A 161 -6.56 -18.38 3.22
C ASP A 161 -5.24 -18.48 2.46
N MET A 162 -4.21 -17.75 2.88
CA MET A 162 -2.87 -17.85 2.28
C MET A 162 -2.14 -19.14 2.70
N LYS A 163 -2.61 -19.84 3.74
CA LYS A 163 -2.08 -21.15 4.13
C LYS A 163 -2.56 -22.27 3.20
N ASN A 164 -3.83 -22.28 2.83
CA ASN A 164 -4.38 -23.39 2.04
C ASN A 164 -4.65 -22.99 0.58
N GLY A 165 -4.73 -21.70 0.28
CA GLY A 165 -5.19 -21.18 -1.01
C GLY A 165 -6.69 -21.36 -1.24
N SER A 166 -7.43 -21.81 -0.22
CA SER A 166 -8.87 -22.04 -0.27
C SER A 166 -9.65 -20.75 -0.01
N VAL A 167 -10.80 -20.62 -0.64
CA VAL A 167 -11.77 -19.55 -0.33
C VAL A 167 -12.35 -19.82 1.06
N ILE A 168 -12.21 -18.85 1.96
CA ILE A 168 -12.80 -18.89 3.32
C ILE A 168 -14.20 -18.29 3.26
N ARG A 169 -14.36 -17.14 2.58
CA ARG A 169 -15.62 -16.38 2.55
C ARG A 169 -15.84 -15.72 1.19
N THR A 170 -17.11 -15.51 0.88
CA THR A 170 -17.57 -14.68 -0.24
C THR A 170 -18.20 -13.42 0.33
N LEU A 171 -17.71 -12.25 -0.07
CA LEU A 171 -18.20 -10.93 0.34
C LEU A 171 -19.27 -10.41 -0.62
N ILE A 172 -19.03 -10.64 -1.91
CA ILE A 172 -19.93 -10.27 -2.99
C ILE A 172 -20.07 -11.52 -3.84
N ASP A 173 -21.30 -11.97 -4.03
CA ASP A 173 -21.60 -13.12 -4.87
C ASP A 173 -21.35 -12.81 -6.36
N LYS A 174 -21.52 -13.82 -7.21
CA LYS A 174 -21.36 -13.70 -8.66
C LYS A 174 -22.50 -12.88 -9.26
N VAL A 175 -22.47 -11.57 -9.04
CA VAL A 175 -23.18 -10.62 -9.88
C VAL A 175 -22.27 -10.34 -11.06
N ALA A 176 -22.82 -10.43 -12.28
CA ALA A 176 -22.13 -10.14 -13.53
C ALA A 176 -21.86 -8.63 -13.68
N GLU A 177 -21.28 -8.01 -12.66
CA GLU A 177 -20.66 -6.70 -12.80
C GLU A 177 -19.31 -6.94 -13.48
N VAL A 178 -19.22 -6.63 -14.77
CA VAL A 178 -17.94 -6.52 -15.46
C VAL A 178 -17.23 -5.33 -14.83
N VAL A 179 -16.24 -5.62 -13.98
CA VAL A 179 -15.49 -4.58 -13.27
C VAL A 179 -14.19 -4.33 -14.02
N ASN A 180 -14.10 -3.19 -14.69
CA ASN A 180 -12.91 -2.81 -15.46
C ASN A 180 -11.83 -2.18 -14.57
N ASP A 181 -12.20 -1.50 -13.48
CA ASP A 181 -11.25 -0.75 -12.65
C ASP A 181 -11.62 -0.81 -11.15
N THR A 182 -11.48 -2.00 -10.57
CA THR A 182 -11.75 -2.22 -9.14
C THR A 182 -10.51 -1.97 -8.31
N LYS A 183 -10.64 -1.11 -7.30
CA LYS A 183 -9.60 -0.91 -6.28
C LYS A 183 -10.07 -1.52 -4.97
N ILE A 184 -9.18 -2.27 -4.32
CA ILE A 184 -9.50 -2.97 -3.08
C ILE A 184 -8.29 -2.94 -2.17
N CYS A 185 -8.52 -2.72 -0.88
CA CYS A 185 -7.48 -2.85 0.12
C CYS A 185 -8.03 -3.42 1.43
N PHE A 186 -7.15 -4.05 2.20
CA PHE A 186 -7.39 -4.22 3.62
C PHE A 186 -7.13 -2.89 4.34
N THR A 187 -7.81 -2.70 5.45
CA THR A 187 -7.44 -1.65 6.39
C THR A 187 -6.15 -2.02 7.13
N PRO A 188 -5.41 -1.04 7.69
CA PRO A 188 -4.18 -1.29 8.44
C PRO A 188 -4.35 -2.25 9.63
N SER A 189 -5.53 -2.29 10.26
CA SER A 189 -5.84 -3.28 11.31
C SER A 189 -6.10 -4.68 10.75
N GLY A 190 -6.48 -4.78 9.47
CA GLY A 190 -6.85 -6.05 8.81
C GLY A 190 -8.24 -6.56 9.16
N GLU A 191 -9.04 -5.78 9.90
CA GLU A 191 -10.40 -6.16 10.32
C GLU A 191 -11.44 -5.89 9.24
N HIS A 192 -11.13 -4.98 8.32
CA HIS A 192 -12.05 -4.48 7.31
C HIS A 192 -11.42 -4.50 5.92
N ILE A 193 -12.27 -4.63 4.92
CA ILE A 193 -11.92 -4.52 3.49
C ILE A 193 -12.69 -3.35 2.90
N LEU A 194 -11.97 -2.48 2.20
CA LEU A 194 -12.56 -1.42 1.40
C LEU A 194 -12.56 -1.83 -0.07
N TYR A 195 -13.74 -1.76 -0.68
CA TYR A 195 -14.01 -2.14 -2.06
C TYR A 195 -14.60 -0.95 -2.80
N PHE A 196 -13.90 -0.47 -3.82
CA PHE A 196 -14.43 0.59 -4.69
C PHE A 196 -15.08 -0.01 -5.93
N ASN A 197 -16.37 0.27 -6.11
CA ASN A 197 -17.11 -0.07 -7.32
C ASN A 197 -17.06 1.10 -8.31
N SER A 198 -16.36 0.91 -9.42
CA SER A 198 -16.23 1.94 -10.46
C SER A 198 -17.56 2.31 -11.10
N ASN A 199 -18.46 1.33 -11.27
CA ASN A 199 -19.71 1.52 -12.03
C ASN A 199 -20.74 2.31 -11.20
N GLN A 200 -20.79 2.03 -9.90
CA GLN A 200 -21.70 2.70 -8.97
C GLN A 200 -21.06 3.94 -8.30
N GLN A 201 -19.77 4.18 -8.53
CA GLN A 201 -18.95 5.20 -7.86
C GLN A 201 -19.08 5.14 -6.33
N THR A 202 -19.14 3.93 -5.78
CA THR A 202 -19.37 3.67 -4.36
C THR A 202 -18.14 3.05 -3.71
N LEU A 203 -17.87 3.44 -2.47
CA LEU A 203 -16.90 2.77 -1.61
C LEU A 203 -17.65 1.94 -0.57
N ASN A 204 -17.53 0.62 -0.67
CA ASN A 204 -18.16 -0.33 0.24
C ASN A 204 -17.15 -0.84 1.27
N ALA A 205 -17.59 -0.94 2.52
CA ALA A 205 -16.80 -1.53 3.60
C ALA A 205 -17.38 -2.89 4.02
N PHE A 206 -16.51 -3.89 4.10
CA PHE A 206 -16.87 -5.24 4.53
C PHE A 206 -16.07 -5.64 5.77
N ARG A 207 -16.71 -6.32 6.71
CA ARG A 207 -16.06 -6.90 7.89
C ARG A 207 -15.37 -8.21 7.49
N VAL A 208 -14.09 -8.37 7.82
CA VAL A 208 -13.32 -9.58 7.48
C VAL A 208 -13.77 -10.80 8.28
N SER A 209 -14.19 -10.61 9.54
CA SER A 209 -14.55 -11.70 10.45
C SER A 209 -15.79 -12.46 9.99
N ASP A 210 -16.86 -11.76 9.60
CA ASP A 210 -18.15 -12.38 9.25
C ASP A 210 -18.49 -12.22 7.75
N GLY A 211 -17.83 -11.32 7.04
CA GLY A 211 -18.13 -10.98 5.65
C GLY A 211 -19.30 -10.01 5.47
N THR A 212 -19.83 -9.46 6.57
CA THR A 212 -20.98 -8.54 6.55
C THR A 212 -20.61 -7.21 5.90
N HIS A 213 -21.51 -6.68 5.08
CA HIS A 213 -21.43 -5.34 4.55
C HIS A 213 -21.78 -4.32 5.65
N ILE A 214 -20.83 -3.46 6.01
CA ILE A 214 -20.98 -2.47 7.10
C ILE A 214 -21.66 -1.21 6.59
N GLY A 215 -21.27 -0.75 5.39
CA GLY A 215 -21.78 0.49 4.86
C GLY A 215 -21.23 0.84 3.49
N THR A 216 -22.00 1.66 2.79
CA THR A 216 -21.65 2.21 1.49
C THR A 216 -21.50 3.72 1.63
N LEU A 217 -20.36 4.24 1.18
CA LEU A 217 -20.15 5.66 1.01
C LEU A 217 -20.33 6.02 -0.47
N ARG A 218 -21.19 7.02 -0.72
CA ARG A 218 -21.36 7.66 -2.02
C ARG A 218 -20.77 9.07 -1.96
N PRO A 219 -19.49 9.25 -2.36
CA PRO A 219 -18.91 10.58 -2.47
C PRO A 219 -19.60 11.37 -3.59
N HIS A 220 -19.52 12.70 -3.51
CA HIS A 220 -20.09 13.60 -4.53
C HIS A 220 -19.37 13.49 -5.88
N ALA A 221 -18.07 13.17 -5.87
CA ALA A 221 -17.25 13.00 -7.05
C ALA A 221 -16.56 11.64 -7.05
N SER A 222 -16.07 11.24 -8.23
CA SER A 222 -15.34 9.99 -8.42
C SER A 222 -14.11 9.91 -7.53
N LEU A 223 -13.92 8.74 -6.93
CA LEU A 223 -12.87 8.49 -5.96
C LEU A 223 -11.55 8.15 -6.66
N THR A 224 -10.46 8.81 -6.30
CA THR A 224 -9.14 8.58 -6.90
C THR A 224 -8.25 7.72 -6.01
N CYS A 225 -8.18 8.04 -4.73
CA CYS A 225 -7.38 7.35 -3.73
C CYS A 225 -8.03 7.40 -2.35
N TRP A 226 -7.62 6.49 -1.48
CA TRP A 226 -8.01 6.52 -0.08
C TRP A 226 -6.90 5.97 0.81
N THR A 227 -6.95 6.34 2.07
CA THR A 227 -6.08 5.82 3.11
C THR A 227 -6.85 5.71 4.42
N CYS A 228 -6.41 4.84 5.31
CA CYS A 228 -7.02 4.63 6.61
C CYS A 228 -6.01 4.92 7.70
N ASP A 229 -6.53 5.38 8.85
CA ASP A 229 -5.70 5.50 10.04
C ASP A 229 -5.26 4.12 10.56
N LYS A 230 -4.15 4.07 11.30
CA LYS A 230 -3.60 2.85 11.91
C LYS A 230 -4.61 2.17 12.84
N LYS A 231 -5.43 2.95 13.54
CA LYS A 231 -6.50 2.45 14.43
C LYS A 231 -7.78 2.08 13.67
N ASN A 232 -7.80 2.30 12.36
CA ASN A 232 -8.91 1.97 11.47
C ASN A 232 -10.24 2.68 11.78
N ASN A 233 -10.18 3.81 12.50
CA ASN A 233 -11.36 4.58 12.84
C ASN A 233 -11.75 5.56 11.74
N SER A 234 -10.77 6.18 11.08
CA SER A 234 -11.00 7.16 10.02
C SER A 234 -10.46 6.69 8.67
N VAL A 235 -11.24 6.97 7.64
CA VAL A 235 -10.89 6.77 6.23
C VAL A 235 -10.87 8.13 5.57
N VAL A 236 -9.72 8.49 5.02
CA VAL A 236 -9.50 9.71 4.25
C VAL A 236 -9.55 9.35 2.78
N ILE A 237 -10.34 10.11 2.03
CA ILE A 237 -10.66 9.85 0.64
C ILE A 237 -10.31 11.08 -0.18
N GLY A 238 -9.55 10.89 -1.24
CA GLY A 238 -9.31 11.89 -2.27
C GLY A 238 -10.27 11.68 -3.44
N CYS A 239 -10.94 12.75 -3.84
CA CYS A 239 -11.86 12.77 -4.97
C CYS A 239 -11.23 13.51 -6.17
N GLN A 240 -11.75 13.26 -7.38
CA GLN A 240 -11.22 13.83 -8.62
C GLN A 240 -11.41 15.34 -8.76
N ASP A 241 -12.42 15.89 -8.10
CA ASP A 241 -12.71 17.32 -8.00
C ASP A 241 -11.75 18.09 -7.07
N GLY A 242 -10.80 17.38 -6.44
CA GLY A 242 -9.88 17.94 -5.44
C GLY A 242 -10.45 17.92 -4.01
N SER A 243 -11.67 17.42 -3.81
CA SER A 243 -12.26 17.28 -2.48
C SER A 243 -11.57 16.19 -1.66
N ILE A 244 -11.34 16.47 -0.38
CA ILE A 244 -10.86 15.49 0.59
C ILE A 244 -11.99 15.22 1.58
N ILE A 245 -12.46 13.97 1.62
CA ILE A 245 -13.54 13.54 2.50
C ILE A 245 -12.95 12.66 3.60
N THR A 246 -13.17 13.04 4.86
CA THR A 246 -12.84 12.21 6.02
C THR A 246 -14.10 11.57 6.56
N THR A 247 -14.10 10.25 6.61
CA THR A 247 -15.24 9.46 7.11
C THR A 247 -14.78 8.56 8.24
N ILE A 248 -15.71 8.16 9.08
CA ILE A 248 -15.44 7.25 10.20
C ILE A 248 -16.09 5.92 9.90
N LEU A 249 -15.33 4.84 10.06
CA LEU A 249 -15.81 3.49 9.88
C LEU A 249 -16.38 3.00 11.22
N CYS A 250 -17.70 3.10 11.37
CA CYS A 250 -18.42 2.62 12.55
C CYS A 250 -18.88 1.19 12.31
N ASP A 251 -18.23 0.24 12.97
CA ASP A 251 -18.67 -1.15 12.98
C ASP A 251 -19.43 -1.48 14.27
N GLU A 252 -20.38 -2.42 14.24
CA GLU A 252 -21.16 -2.79 15.43
C GLU A 252 -20.30 -3.42 16.52
N LYS A 253 -19.27 -4.19 16.13
CA LYS A 253 -18.35 -4.85 17.06
C LYS A 253 -17.32 -3.90 17.67
N SER A 254 -16.92 -2.84 16.95
CA SER A 254 -16.03 -1.78 17.45
C SER A 254 -16.77 -0.52 17.92
N ARG A 255 -18.10 -0.60 18.00
CA ARG A 255 -19.00 0.56 18.15
C ARG A 255 -18.66 1.44 19.33
N TYR A 256 -18.29 0.86 20.47
CA TYR A 256 -18.07 1.62 21.70
C TYR A 256 -16.84 2.54 21.59
N ASP A 257 -15.75 2.06 21.01
CA ASP A 257 -14.53 2.86 20.81
C ASP A 257 -14.74 3.90 19.71
N THR A 258 -15.46 3.53 18.64
CA THR A 258 -15.76 4.46 17.57
C THR A 258 -16.70 5.58 18.02
N LEU A 259 -17.69 5.28 18.87
CA LEU A 259 -18.60 6.30 19.43
C LEU A 259 -17.84 7.32 20.29
N LYS A 260 -16.85 6.89 21.08
CA LYS A 260 -15.96 7.81 21.79
C LYS A 260 -15.24 8.74 20.80
N VAL A 261 -14.64 8.19 19.75
CA VAL A 261 -13.94 9.00 18.73
C VAL A 261 -14.89 9.97 18.03
N VAL A 262 -16.10 9.53 17.71
CA VAL A 262 -17.13 10.37 17.08
C VAL A 262 -17.56 11.50 18.02
N ALA A 263 -17.70 11.25 19.32
CA ALA A 263 -18.01 12.28 20.32
C ALA A 263 -16.90 13.32 20.45
N LEU A 264 -15.63 12.91 20.26
CA LEU A 264 -14.46 13.79 20.29
C LEU A 264 -14.30 14.66 19.03
N LEU A 265 -15.14 14.48 17.99
CA LEU A 265 -15.02 15.27 16.77
C LEU A 265 -15.29 16.77 17.02
N PRO A 266 -14.52 17.67 16.37
CA PRO A 266 -14.67 19.12 16.55
C PRO A 266 -16.11 19.62 16.31
N SER A 267 -16.79 19.08 15.30
CA SER A 267 -18.17 19.44 14.96
C SER A 267 -19.20 18.98 15.99
N ARG A 268 -18.86 18.01 16.84
CA ARG A 268 -19.74 17.46 17.89
C ARG A 268 -19.36 17.93 19.29
N ARG A 269 -18.33 18.78 19.45
CA ARG A 269 -17.95 19.35 20.75
C ARG A 269 -19.09 20.10 21.43
N TYR A 270 -19.89 20.85 20.68
CA TYR A 270 -21.06 21.54 21.22
C TYR A 270 -22.10 20.56 21.77
N LEU A 271 -22.32 19.45 21.07
CA LEU A 271 -23.23 18.39 21.49
C LEU A 271 -22.67 17.63 22.70
N ALA A 272 -21.37 17.34 22.71
CA ALA A 272 -20.69 16.71 23.85
C ALA A 272 -20.75 17.58 25.12
N LYS A 273 -20.57 18.90 24.98
CA LYS A 273 -20.75 19.88 26.07
C LYS A 273 -22.20 19.92 26.56
N HIS A 274 -23.17 19.84 25.66
CA HIS A 274 -24.58 19.77 26.02
C HIS A 274 -24.96 18.47 26.75
N LEU A 275 -24.31 17.35 26.41
CA LEU A 275 -24.54 16.03 27.03
C LEU A 275 -23.66 15.77 28.27
N ASN A 276 -22.89 16.75 28.76
CA ASN A 276 -21.95 16.59 29.88
C ASN A 276 -20.96 15.41 29.71
N ILE A 277 -20.51 15.15 28.48
CA ILE A 277 -19.49 14.14 28.21
C ILE A 277 -18.11 14.81 28.39
N ASP A 278 -17.30 14.30 29.30
CA ASP A 278 -15.92 14.77 29.50
C ASP A 278 -15.08 14.50 28.24
N VAL A 279 -14.87 15.56 27.46
CA VAL A 279 -13.98 15.55 26.29
C VAL A 279 -12.60 15.98 26.78
N PRO A 280 -11.58 15.11 26.79
CA PRO A 280 -10.22 15.54 27.09
C PRO A 280 -9.80 16.62 26.08
N ASP A 281 -9.41 17.77 26.58
CA ASP A 281 -8.74 18.80 25.78
C ASP A 281 -7.42 18.20 25.29
N PHE A 282 -7.41 17.69 24.06
CA PHE A 282 -6.14 17.47 23.39
C PHE A 282 -5.45 18.83 23.32
N PRO A 283 -4.24 19.01 23.90
CA PRO A 283 -3.46 20.18 23.60
C PRO A 283 -3.28 20.14 22.09
N ALA A 284 -3.88 21.11 21.40
CA ALA A 284 -3.55 21.35 20.01
C ALA A 284 -2.03 21.39 19.99
N SER A 285 -1.39 20.44 19.30
CA SER A 285 0.05 20.48 19.09
C SER A 285 0.41 21.92 18.71
N PRO A 286 1.39 22.57 19.38
CA PRO A 286 1.67 23.98 19.17
C PRO A 286 2.12 24.18 17.73
N GLY A 287 1.18 24.50 16.84
CA GLY A 287 1.37 24.52 15.39
C GLY A 287 0.15 24.09 14.56
N SER A 288 -0.83 23.38 15.14
CA SER A 288 -2.01 22.88 14.40
C SER A 288 -3.29 23.68 14.62
N ASN A 289 -3.19 24.92 15.12
CA ASN A 289 -4.32 25.84 15.13
C ASN A 289 -4.25 26.73 13.89
N LEU A 290 -4.82 26.24 12.78
CA LEU A 290 -5.05 27.02 11.55
C LEU A 290 -5.94 28.25 11.80
N MET A 291 -6.67 28.29 12.91
CA MET A 291 -7.46 29.44 13.35
C MET A 291 -6.59 30.59 13.90
N ASN A 292 -5.34 30.30 14.28
CA ASN A 292 -4.43 31.32 14.78
C ASN A 292 -3.66 31.93 13.60
N LEU A 293 -4.34 32.79 12.84
CA LEU A 293 -3.81 33.49 11.67
C LEU A 293 -2.44 34.15 11.93
N GLY A 294 -2.19 34.60 13.17
CA GLY A 294 -0.89 35.11 13.60
C GLY A 294 0.24 34.10 13.43
N ALA A 295 0.06 32.86 13.92
CA ALA A 295 1.07 31.81 13.83
C ALA A 295 1.34 31.37 12.38
N VAL A 296 0.30 31.35 11.54
CA VAL A 296 0.43 31.08 10.10
C VAL A 296 1.20 32.21 9.42
N THR A 297 0.92 33.46 9.77
CA THR A 297 1.62 34.63 9.22
C THR A 297 3.09 34.64 9.62
N THR A 298 3.40 34.26 10.87
CA THR A 298 4.79 34.13 11.36
C THR A 298 5.52 32.96 10.69
N ALA A 299 4.85 31.83 10.45
CA ALA A 299 5.44 30.71 9.72
C ALA A 299 5.73 31.07 8.25
N VAL A 300 4.82 31.80 7.60
CA VAL A 300 4.97 32.28 6.21
C VAL A 300 6.09 33.32 6.11
N SER A 301 6.21 34.24 7.07
CA SER A 301 7.31 35.22 7.07
C SER A 301 8.67 34.55 7.30
N LYS A 302 8.74 33.58 8.20
CA LYS A 302 9.96 32.79 8.47
C LYS A 302 10.36 31.94 7.27
N PHE A 303 9.40 31.36 6.54
CA PHE A 303 9.64 30.63 5.29
C PHE A 303 10.17 31.55 4.18
N LYS A 304 9.60 32.75 4.02
CA LYS A 304 10.10 33.75 3.06
C LYS A 304 11.52 34.23 3.38
N GLN A 305 11.88 34.34 4.66
CA GLN A 305 13.23 34.69 5.07
C GLN A 305 14.25 33.60 4.76
N LEU A 306 13.87 32.32 4.89
CA LEU A 306 14.75 31.20 4.54
C LEU A 306 15.01 31.11 3.02
N LEU A 307 13.99 31.43 2.21
CA LEU A 307 14.14 31.49 0.75
C LEU A 307 15.04 32.66 0.28
N SER A 308 15.03 33.79 1.00
CA SER A 308 15.87 34.94 0.64
C SER A 308 17.31 34.82 1.13
N SER A 309 17.58 34.02 2.16
CA SER A 309 18.96 33.68 2.56
C SER A 309 19.65 32.77 1.55
N ASP A 310 18.94 31.82 0.94
CA ASP A 310 19.50 30.93 -0.09
C ASP A 310 19.89 31.66 -1.37
N GLN A 311 19.21 32.77 -1.70
CA GLN A 311 19.56 33.60 -2.86
C GLN A 311 20.83 34.45 -2.64
N LYS A 312 21.20 34.75 -1.38
CA LYS A 312 22.42 35.51 -1.07
C LYS A 312 23.69 34.65 -0.96
N CYS A 313 23.55 33.33 -0.89
CA CYS A 313 24.69 32.40 -0.93
C CYS A 313 25.05 31.93 -2.36
N GLN A 314 24.30 32.36 -3.38
CA GLN A 314 24.56 32.05 -4.80
C GLN A 314 25.02 33.27 -5.63
N SER A 315 25.40 34.37 -4.98
CA SER A 315 26.03 35.55 -5.60
C SER A 315 27.46 35.72 -5.11
#